data_AF-A0A5C3LZN0-F1
#
_entry.id   AF-A0A5C3LZN0-F1
#
_cell.length_a   1.000
_cell.length_b   1.000
_cell.length_c   1.000
_cell.angle_alpha   90.00
_cell.angle_beta   90.00
_cell.angle_gamma   90.00
#
_symmetry.space_group_name_H-M   'P 1'
#
loop_
_entity.id
_entity.type
_entity.pdbx_description
1 polymer ?
#
loop_
_entity_poly.entity_id
_entity_poly.type
_entity_poly.pdbx_seq_one_letter_code
_entity_poly.pdbx_strand_id
1 'polypeptide(L)'
;MDTYNINFCFPIPGAIENERVRLRPFIPSKHAENFIKQATQYPEIFDYLPFGPFSSVEDFIDNLVEVRIHKDPGYILLAVFDKTKSTSDAPDGAFAGLMGLINTSPINLATEVGCIMILPPFQRTHISSNAVGLLLHYALDLPSAGGLGLRRVFWQANSLNTKSIRLAERMGLKLEGILRWDRVLPANKDAGNGRGVREGDPRAGCLGRDTAMLGICWDDWEEGGREHVDKVMARTR
;
A
#
# COMPACT_ATOMS: atom_id res chain seq x y z
N MET A 1 -3.09 24.64 -15.25
CA MET A 1 -3.32 23.23 -14.84
C MET A 1 -2.80 23.13 -13.43
N ASP A 2 -3.69 23.01 -12.45
CA ASP A 2 -3.30 22.90 -11.05
C ASP A 2 -2.45 21.64 -10.85
N THR A 3 -1.15 21.82 -10.69
CA THR A 3 -0.23 20.75 -10.32
C THR A 3 -0.49 20.44 -8.85
N TYR A 4 -1.19 19.33 -8.56
CA TYR A 4 -1.33 18.84 -7.20
C TYR A 4 0.08 18.66 -6.60
N ASN A 5 0.33 19.33 -5.48
CA ASN A 5 1.63 19.28 -4.83
C ASN A 5 1.78 17.93 -4.12
N ILE A 6 2.62 17.05 -4.65
CA ILE A 6 2.93 15.79 -3.99
C ILE A 6 3.95 16.08 -2.89
N ASN A 7 3.49 16.11 -1.64
CA ASN A 7 4.36 16.26 -0.47
C ASN A 7 5.00 14.90 -0.12
N PHE A 8 6.06 14.49 -0.82
CA PHE A 8 6.81 13.27 -0.52
C PHE A 8 8.31 13.54 -0.41
N CYS A 9 8.98 12.90 0.55
CA CYS A 9 10.37 13.17 0.91
C CYS A 9 11.42 12.64 -0.08
N PHE A 10 11.03 11.91 -1.11
CA PHE A 10 11.90 11.43 -2.18
C PHE A 10 11.37 11.81 -3.58
N PRO A 11 12.25 11.88 -4.61
CA PRO A 11 11.83 12.18 -5.97
C PRO A 11 10.95 11.05 -6.55
N ILE A 12 9.67 11.33 -6.80
CA ILE A 12 8.75 10.33 -7.40
C ILE A 12 8.70 10.51 -8.93
N PRO A 13 8.90 9.45 -9.74
CA PRO A 13 8.72 9.55 -11.18
C PRO A 13 7.24 9.72 -11.54
N GLY A 14 6.97 10.27 -12.73
CA GLY A 14 5.60 10.43 -13.23
C GLY A 14 4.84 9.11 -13.42
N ALA A 15 5.57 8.01 -13.58
CA ALA A 15 5.05 6.65 -13.54
C ALA A 15 6.13 5.66 -13.06
N ILE A 16 5.72 4.61 -12.34
CA ILE A 16 6.51 3.41 -12.06
C ILE A 16 5.77 2.26 -12.73
N GLU A 17 6.35 1.60 -13.73
CA GLU A 17 5.60 0.68 -14.57
C GLU A 17 6.42 -0.46 -15.19
N ASN A 18 5.70 -1.51 -15.61
CA ASN A 18 6.16 -2.52 -16.54
C ASN A 18 5.10 -2.72 -17.64
N GLU A 19 5.16 -3.79 -18.43
CA GLU A 19 4.21 -4.03 -19.52
C GLU A 19 2.74 -4.16 -19.08
N ARG A 20 2.48 -4.58 -17.83
CA ARG A 20 1.12 -4.92 -17.36
C ARG A 20 0.56 -4.00 -16.30
N VAL A 21 1.42 -3.35 -15.51
CA VAL A 21 1.00 -2.51 -14.38
C VAL A 21 1.68 -1.16 -14.45
N ARG A 22 0.93 -0.11 -14.13
CA ARG A 22 1.42 1.25 -13.95
C ARG A 22 0.97 1.77 -12.59
N LEU A 23 1.90 2.39 -11.87
CA LEU A 23 1.61 3.23 -10.72
C LEU A 23 1.86 4.69 -11.09
N ARG A 24 0.94 5.58 -10.73
CA ARG A 24 1.12 7.03 -10.83
C ARG A 24 0.89 7.69 -9.49
N PRO A 25 1.53 8.83 -9.19
CA PRO A 25 1.13 9.64 -8.04
C PRO A 25 -0.38 9.87 -8.00
N PHE A 26 -0.99 9.64 -6.85
CA PHE A 26 -2.41 9.86 -6.67
C PHE A 26 -2.71 11.37 -6.71
N ILE A 27 -3.56 11.79 -7.65
CA ILE A 27 -4.06 13.16 -7.77
C ILE A 27 -5.55 13.13 -7.42
N PRO A 28 -5.98 13.76 -6.31
CA PRO A 28 -7.36 13.68 -5.84
C PRO A 28 -8.40 14.03 -6.92
N SER A 29 -8.20 15.15 -7.61
CA SER A 29 -9.11 15.64 -8.67
C SER A 29 -9.21 14.72 -9.89
N LYS A 30 -8.27 13.77 -10.08
CA LYS A 30 -8.28 12.81 -11.19
C LYS A 30 -8.76 11.43 -10.78
N HIS A 31 -8.48 11.02 -9.55
CA HIS A 31 -8.56 9.62 -9.16
C HIS A 31 -9.59 9.34 -8.05
N ALA A 32 -9.90 10.33 -7.19
CA ALA A 32 -10.71 10.10 -5.99
C ALA A 32 -12.15 9.65 -6.32
N GLU A 33 -12.80 10.33 -7.27
CA GLU A 33 -14.17 9.99 -7.68
C GLU A 33 -14.27 8.54 -8.19
N ASN A 34 -13.35 8.15 -9.08
CA ASN A 34 -13.33 6.79 -9.61
C ASN A 34 -13.03 5.75 -8.52
N PHE A 35 -12.10 6.04 -7.61
CA PHE A 35 -11.81 5.15 -6.49
C PHE A 35 -13.03 4.96 -5.60
N ILE A 36 -13.68 6.04 -5.16
CA ILE A 36 -14.81 5.95 -4.22
C ILE A 36 -16.03 5.30 -4.86
N LYS A 37 -16.34 5.62 -6.12
CA LYS A 37 -17.40 4.95 -6.87
C LYS A 37 -17.25 3.43 -6.91
N GLN A 38 -16.01 2.94 -6.97
CA GLN A 38 -15.73 1.50 -6.97
C GLN A 38 -15.61 0.93 -5.56
N ALA A 39 -14.88 1.58 -4.66
CA ALA A 39 -14.60 1.12 -3.31
C ALA A 39 -15.87 0.98 -2.44
N THR A 40 -16.86 1.85 -2.64
CA THR A 40 -18.16 1.76 -1.95
C THR A 40 -18.95 0.49 -2.28
N GLN A 41 -18.68 -0.15 -3.42
CA GLN A 41 -19.27 -1.45 -3.79
C GLN A 41 -18.57 -2.61 -3.08
N TYR A 42 -17.41 -2.36 -2.47
CA TYR A 42 -16.53 -3.37 -1.87
C TYR A 42 -15.97 -2.89 -0.52
N PRO A 43 -16.82 -2.61 0.49
CA PRO A 43 -16.36 -2.08 1.78
C PRO A 43 -15.36 -3.00 2.50
N GLU A 44 -15.35 -4.31 2.18
CA GLU A 44 -14.45 -5.30 2.75
C GLU A 44 -12.96 -5.05 2.45
N ILE A 45 -12.63 -4.22 1.44
CA ILE A 45 -11.23 -3.85 1.17
C ILE A 45 -10.61 -3.07 2.34
N PHE A 46 -11.43 -2.50 3.21
CA PHE A 46 -11.00 -1.75 4.38
C PHE A 46 -10.93 -2.59 5.65
N ASP A 47 -11.41 -3.83 5.70
CA ASP A 47 -11.62 -4.61 6.93
C ASP A 47 -10.43 -4.54 7.90
N TYR A 48 -9.22 -4.79 7.38
CA TYR A 48 -7.99 -4.83 8.16
C TYR A 48 -7.19 -3.51 8.18
N LEU A 49 -7.71 -2.45 7.58
CA LEU A 49 -7.11 -1.11 7.59
C LEU A 49 -7.61 -0.31 8.80
N PRO A 50 -6.77 0.55 9.40
CA PRO A 50 -7.15 1.36 10.56
C PRO A 50 -7.99 2.60 10.19
N PHE A 51 -8.53 2.63 8.98
CA PHE A 51 -9.35 3.70 8.41
C PHE A 51 -10.34 3.10 7.41
N GLY A 52 -11.28 3.93 6.99
CA GLY A 52 -12.37 3.53 6.11
C GLY A 52 -13.36 2.54 6.78
N PRO A 53 -14.39 2.10 6.06
CA PRO A 53 -14.72 2.52 4.69
C PRO A 53 -15.07 4.01 4.60
N PHE A 54 -14.93 4.60 3.42
CA PHE A 54 -15.27 6.00 3.16
C PHE A 54 -16.56 6.07 2.34
N SER A 55 -17.43 7.01 2.71
CA SER A 55 -18.79 7.13 2.16
C SER A 55 -18.90 8.09 0.98
N SER A 56 -17.96 9.03 0.85
CA SER A 56 -17.90 10.01 -0.25
C SER A 56 -16.46 10.37 -0.62
N VAL A 57 -16.31 11.17 -1.68
CA VAL A 57 -15.00 11.70 -2.11
C VAL A 57 -14.44 12.64 -1.07
N GLU A 58 -15.29 13.52 -0.52
CA GLU A 58 -14.95 14.47 0.53
C GLU A 58 -14.48 13.73 1.78
N ASP A 59 -15.23 12.70 2.23
CA ASP A 59 -14.85 11.86 3.38
C ASP A 59 -13.47 11.21 3.18
N PHE A 60 -13.20 10.66 2.00
CA PHE A 60 -11.90 10.07 1.69
C PHE A 60 -10.75 11.09 1.64
N ILE A 61 -10.99 12.26 1.04
CA ILE A 61 -9.98 13.31 0.93
C ILE A 61 -9.67 13.87 2.32
N ASP A 62 -10.69 14.26 3.07
CA ASP A 62 -10.54 14.95 4.35
C ASP A 62 -10.00 14.00 5.43
N ASN A 63 -10.43 12.73 5.46
CA ASN A 63 -10.08 11.82 6.55
C ASN A 63 -8.89 10.88 6.26
N LEU A 64 -8.41 10.82 5.01
CA LEU A 64 -7.20 10.05 4.68
C LEU A 64 -6.18 10.87 3.90
N VAL A 65 -6.57 11.47 2.77
CA VAL A 65 -5.60 12.11 1.88
C VAL A 65 -4.96 13.32 2.57
N GLU A 66 -5.73 14.30 3.02
CA GLU A 66 -5.18 15.53 3.57
C GLU A 66 -4.58 15.33 4.97
N VAL A 67 -5.30 14.67 5.87
CA VAL A 67 -4.89 14.57 7.29
C VAL A 67 -3.76 13.58 7.54
N ARG A 68 -3.57 12.60 6.65
CA ARG A 68 -2.59 11.53 6.86
C ARG A 68 -1.55 11.41 5.75
N ILE A 69 -1.96 11.44 4.48
CA ILE A 69 -1.02 11.25 3.37
C ILE A 69 -0.29 12.56 3.07
N HIS A 70 -1.01 13.62 2.72
CA HIS A 70 -0.43 14.87 2.26
C HIS A 70 0.23 15.68 3.38
N LYS A 71 -0.24 15.55 4.63
CA LYS A 71 0.34 16.24 5.78
C LYS A 71 1.76 15.77 6.15
N ASP A 72 2.13 14.53 5.84
CA ASP A 72 3.41 13.94 6.24
C ASP A 72 4.25 13.58 5.01
N PRO A 73 5.43 14.20 4.81
CA PRO A 73 6.28 13.89 3.65
C PRO A 73 6.82 12.45 3.64
N GLY A 74 6.68 11.69 4.73
CA GLY A 74 6.95 10.26 4.79
C GLY A 74 5.91 9.40 4.08
N TYR A 75 4.84 10.00 3.53
CA TYR A 75 3.69 9.31 2.97
C TYR A 75 3.40 9.77 1.54
N ILE A 76 3.10 8.80 0.67
CA ILE A 76 2.56 9.05 -0.66
C ILE A 76 1.58 7.93 -1.02
N LEU A 77 0.50 8.30 -1.72
CA LEU A 77 -0.44 7.38 -2.30
C LEU A 77 -0.25 7.33 -3.82
N LEU A 78 -0.37 6.14 -4.39
CA LEU A 78 -0.20 5.86 -5.81
C LEU A 78 -1.47 5.19 -6.33
N ALA A 79 -1.94 5.67 -7.49
CA ALA A 79 -2.98 5.02 -8.26
C ALA A 79 -2.40 3.87 -9.07
N VAL A 80 -2.98 2.68 -8.93
CA VAL A 80 -2.55 1.44 -9.58
C VAL A 80 -3.48 1.16 -10.77
N PHE A 81 -2.90 0.91 -11.94
CA PHE A 81 -3.64 0.65 -13.17
C PHE A 81 -3.21 -0.67 -13.81
N ASP A 82 -4.19 -1.39 -14.37
CA ASP A 82 -4.02 -2.56 -15.21
C ASP A 82 -3.87 -2.15 -16.68
N LYS A 83 -2.63 -2.07 -17.16
CA LYS A 83 -2.30 -1.66 -18.54
C LYS A 83 -2.84 -2.65 -19.58
N THR A 84 -3.09 -3.90 -19.20
CA THR A 84 -3.65 -4.90 -20.12
C THR A 84 -5.08 -4.56 -20.55
N LYS A 85 -5.72 -3.62 -19.85
CA LYS A 85 -7.07 -3.10 -20.13
C LYS A 85 -7.04 -1.63 -20.58
N SER A 86 -5.95 -1.21 -21.23
CA SER A 86 -5.86 0.14 -21.80
C SER A 86 -6.78 0.29 -23.00
N THR A 87 -7.42 1.45 -23.10
CA THR A 87 -8.25 1.85 -24.25
C THR A 87 -7.85 3.26 -24.71
N SER A 88 -8.44 3.77 -25.80
CA SER A 88 -8.26 5.16 -26.22
C SER A 88 -8.68 6.15 -25.14
N ASP A 89 -9.74 5.83 -24.40
CA ASP A 89 -10.35 6.71 -23.40
C ASP A 89 -9.72 6.54 -22.01
N ALA A 90 -8.99 5.44 -21.80
CA ALA A 90 -8.26 5.12 -20.58
C ALA A 90 -6.82 4.65 -20.91
N PRO A 91 -5.93 5.58 -21.34
CA PRO A 91 -4.58 5.24 -21.80
C PRO A 91 -3.62 4.77 -20.68
N ASP A 92 -4.02 4.93 -19.41
CA ASP A 92 -3.29 4.37 -18.27
C ASP A 92 -3.66 2.92 -17.96
N GLY A 93 -4.73 2.40 -18.55
CA GLY A 93 -5.32 1.12 -18.18
C GLY A 93 -6.53 1.25 -17.25
N ALA A 94 -7.09 0.10 -16.86
CA ALA A 94 -8.19 0.09 -15.92
C ALA A 94 -7.70 0.39 -14.50
N PHE A 95 -8.34 1.32 -13.80
CA PHE A 95 -8.01 1.66 -12.42
C PHE A 95 -8.25 0.46 -11.49
N ALA A 96 -7.18 -0.06 -10.89
CA ALA A 96 -7.19 -1.30 -10.12
C ALA A 96 -7.23 -1.08 -8.60
N GLY A 97 -6.91 0.13 -8.14
CA GLY A 97 -6.92 0.49 -6.73
C GLY A 97 -5.79 1.43 -6.36
N LEU A 98 -5.44 1.43 -5.07
CA LEU A 98 -4.43 2.31 -4.49
C LEU A 98 -3.38 1.51 -3.72
N MET A 99 -2.16 2.04 -3.66
CA MET A 99 -1.04 1.54 -2.87
C MET A 99 -0.16 2.72 -2.46
N GLY A 100 0.54 2.65 -1.33
CA GLY A 100 1.37 3.76 -0.87
C GLY A 100 2.77 3.32 -0.44
N LEU A 101 3.68 4.30 -0.47
CA LEU A 101 4.90 4.28 0.33
C LEU A 101 4.64 5.14 1.56
N ILE A 102 4.70 4.55 2.75
CA ILE A 102 4.35 5.21 4.01
C ILE A 102 5.43 4.98 5.06
N ASN A 103 5.39 5.74 6.16
CA ASN A 103 6.42 5.66 7.21
C ASN A 103 7.85 5.76 6.63
N THR A 104 8.01 6.57 5.58
CA THR A 104 9.26 6.72 4.84
C THR A 104 10.22 7.59 5.63
N SER A 105 11.48 7.16 5.71
CA SER A 105 12.53 7.85 6.45
C SER A 105 13.77 8.01 5.58
N PRO A 106 14.05 9.24 5.09
CA PRO A 106 15.31 9.54 4.41
C PRO A 106 16.54 9.30 5.29
N ILE A 107 16.43 9.59 6.58
CA ILE A 107 17.53 9.43 7.54
C ILE A 107 17.89 7.94 7.71
N ASN A 108 16.89 7.08 7.84
CA ASN A 108 17.11 5.65 8.05
C ASN A 108 17.19 4.84 6.74
N LEU A 109 16.99 5.50 5.59
CA LEU A 109 16.90 4.86 4.27
C LEU A 109 15.90 3.70 4.29
N ALA A 110 14.67 3.97 4.72
CA ALA A 110 13.64 2.95 4.87
C ALA A 110 12.26 3.44 4.44
N THR A 111 11.42 2.53 3.96
CA THR A 111 10.01 2.80 3.62
C THR A 111 9.11 1.61 3.91
N GLU A 112 7.84 1.86 4.19
CA GLU A 112 6.81 0.82 4.23
C GLU A 112 6.05 0.78 2.90
N VAL A 113 5.82 -0.40 2.34
CA VAL A 113 4.78 -0.58 1.31
C VAL A 113 3.46 -0.85 2.04
N GLY A 114 2.53 0.08 1.92
CA GLY A 114 1.29 0.10 2.71
C GLY A 114 0.11 0.71 1.98
N CYS A 115 -0.95 1.05 2.73
CA CYS A 115 -2.21 1.61 2.19
C CYS A 115 -2.76 0.86 0.96
N ILE A 116 -2.65 -0.47 0.97
CA ILE A 116 -3.03 -1.32 -0.16
C ILE A 116 -4.54 -1.52 -0.18
N MET A 117 -5.20 -0.95 -1.18
CA MET A 117 -6.64 -1.00 -1.42
C MET A 117 -6.89 -1.42 -2.87
N ILE A 118 -6.55 -2.67 -3.19
CA ILE A 118 -6.80 -3.25 -4.51
C ILE A 118 -8.25 -3.71 -4.60
N LEU A 119 -8.97 -3.22 -5.60
CA LEU A 119 -10.38 -3.50 -5.81
C LEU A 119 -10.58 -5.00 -6.12
N PRO A 120 -11.65 -5.65 -5.62
CA PRO A 120 -11.84 -7.09 -5.76
C PRO A 120 -11.73 -7.67 -7.17
N PRO A 121 -12.19 -7.00 -8.26
CA PRO A 121 -12.00 -7.50 -9.63
C PRO A 121 -10.52 -7.66 -10.05
N PHE A 122 -9.59 -7.05 -9.32
CA PHE A 122 -8.15 -7.10 -9.57
C PHE A 122 -7.39 -7.90 -8.50
N GLN A 123 -8.06 -8.39 -7.47
CA GLN A 123 -7.43 -9.27 -6.47
C GLN A 123 -7.18 -10.66 -7.05
N ARG A 124 -6.11 -11.33 -6.59
CA ARG A 124 -5.69 -12.65 -7.12
C ARG A 124 -5.41 -12.63 -8.63
N THR A 125 -4.98 -11.48 -9.14
CA THR A 125 -4.46 -11.30 -10.50
C THR A 125 -2.98 -10.88 -10.45
N HIS A 126 -2.40 -10.49 -11.59
CA HIS A 126 -1.04 -9.97 -11.66
C HIS A 126 -0.83 -8.64 -10.93
N ILE A 127 -1.90 -7.89 -10.63
CA ILE A 127 -1.82 -6.50 -10.15
C ILE A 127 -1.01 -6.37 -8.88
N SER A 128 -1.37 -7.06 -7.79
CA SER A 128 -0.71 -6.84 -6.50
C SER A 128 0.78 -7.23 -6.52
N SER A 129 1.12 -8.37 -7.12
CA SER A 129 2.53 -8.80 -7.20
C SER A 129 3.37 -7.86 -8.05
N ASN A 130 2.85 -7.39 -9.19
CA ASN A 130 3.57 -6.45 -10.05
C ASN A 130 3.68 -5.07 -9.40
N ALA A 131 2.61 -4.57 -8.77
CA ALA A 131 2.64 -3.28 -8.11
C ALA A 131 3.64 -3.25 -6.94
N VAL A 132 3.62 -4.27 -6.07
CA VAL A 132 4.60 -4.38 -4.98
C VAL A 132 6.01 -4.55 -5.53
N GLY A 133 6.21 -5.40 -6.54
CA GLY A 133 7.55 -5.62 -7.11
C GLY A 133 8.14 -4.34 -7.71
N LEU A 134 7.34 -3.57 -8.46
CA LEU A 134 7.74 -2.26 -8.98
C LEU A 134 8.15 -1.28 -7.86
N LEU A 135 7.44 -1.29 -6.73
CA LEU A 135 7.82 -0.47 -5.57
C LEU A 135 9.06 -0.98 -4.85
N LEU A 136 9.30 -2.30 -4.81
CA LEU A 136 10.53 -2.86 -4.27
C LEU A 136 11.74 -2.48 -5.13
N HIS A 137 11.63 -2.58 -6.46
CA HIS A 137 12.66 -2.06 -7.37
C HIS A 137 12.92 -0.58 -7.14
N TYR A 138 11.87 0.24 -7.18
CA TYR A 138 12.01 1.67 -6.97
C TYR A 138 12.62 2.02 -5.61
N ALA A 139 12.29 1.29 -4.54
CA ALA A 139 12.84 1.54 -3.21
C ALA A 139 14.29 1.04 -3.04
N LEU A 140 14.58 -0.19 -3.46
CA LEU A 140 15.83 -0.88 -3.11
C LEU A 140 16.91 -0.79 -4.20
N ASP A 141 16.54 -0.68 -5.48
CA ASP A 141 17.55 -0.53 -6.53
C ASP A 141 18.34 0.78 -6.30
N LEU A 142 19.64 0.76 -6.59
CA LEU A 142 20.50 1.92 -6.43
C LEU A 142 20.07 3.07 -7.36
N PRO A 143 20.45 4.33 -7.05
CA PRO A 143 20.19 5.47 -7.94
C PRO A 143 20.73 5.30 -9.36
N SER A 144 21.84 4.57 -9.54
CA SER A 144 22.40 4.24 -10.86
C SER A 144 21.49 3.35 -11.71
N ALA A 145 20.54 2.65 -11.10
CA ALA A 145 19.52 1.83 -11.74
C ALA A 145 18.12 2.49 -11.73
N GLY A 146 18.03 3.75 -11.27
CA GLY A 146 16.77 4.50 -11.22
C GLY A 146 15.91 4.27 -9.97
N GLY A 147 16.43 3.58 -8.96
CA GLY A 147 15.78 3.45 -7.65
C GLY A 147 16.28 4.46 -6.62
N LEU A 148 15.81 4.32 -5.38
CA LEU A 148 16.14 5.22 -4.26
C LEU A 148 17.37 4.77 -3.45
N GLY A 149 17.83 3.51 -3.61
CA GLY A 149 18.92 2.94 -2.82
C GLY A 149 18.62 2.86 -1.33
N LEU A 150 17.36 2.61 -0.95
CA LEU A 150 16.98 2.42 0.44
C LEU A 150 17.57 1.12 0.98
N ARG A 151 17.86 1.09 2.28
CA ARG A 151 18.37 -0.10 2.98
C ARG A 151 17.29 -1.10 3.32
N ARG A 152 16.03 -0.65 3.39
CA ARG A 152 14.94 -1.45 3.93
C ARG A 152 13.59 -1.09 3.36
N VAL A 153 12.84 -2.12 2.96
CA VAL A 153 11.39 -2.04 2.78
C VAL A 153 10.72 -2.92 3.82
N PHE A 154 9.71 -2.37 4.50
CA PHE A 154 8.94 -3.13 5.49
C PHE A 154 7.44 -3.10 5.21
N TRP A 155 6.71 -3.93 5.94
CA TRP A 155 5.29 -4.17 5.76
C TRP A 155 4.61 -4.39 7.09
N GLN A 156 3.45 -3.76 7.29
CA GLN A 156 2.65 -3.91 8.50
C GLN A 156 1.25 -4.43 8.18
N ALA A 157 0.98 -5.70 8.51
CA ALA A 157 -0.34 -6.30 8.38
C ALA A 157 -1.00 -6.48 9.75
N ASN A 158 -2.33 -6.44 9.83
CA ASN A 158 -3.01 -7.07 10.97
C ASN A 158 -2.60 -8.54 10.97
N SER A 159 -2.21 -9.09 12.12
CA SER A 159 -1.78 -10.49 12.26
C SER A 159 -2.80 -11.52 11.77
N LEU A 160 -4.10 -11.18 11.76
CA LEU A 160 -5.17 -12.02 11.23
C LEU A 160 -5.36 -11.88 9.71
N ASN A 161 -4.77 -10.86 9.07
CA ASN A 161 -4.83 -10.66 7.63
C ASN A 161 -3.80 -11.56 6.90
N THR A 162 -4.07 -12.86 6.90
CA THR A 162 -3.21 -13.87 6.26
C THR A 162 -2.98 -13.62 4.77
N LYS A 163 -3.92 -12.99 4.06
CA LYS A 163 -3.77 -12.65 2.64
C LYS A 163 -2.69 -11.58 2.43
N SER A 164 -2.66 -10.55 3.27
CA SER A 164 -1.65 -9.49 3.23
C SER A 164 -0.27 -10.03 3.60
N ILE A 165 -0.17 -10.84 4.65
CA ILE A 165 1.08 -11.48 5.08
C ILE A 165 1.65 -12.36 3.96
N ARG A 166 0.83 -13.24 3.37
CA ARG A 166 1.24 -14.11 2.26
C ARG A 166 1.67 -13.35 1.01
N LEU A 167 1.14 -12.16 0.77
CA LEU A 167 1.60 -11.31 -0.33
C LEU A 167 3.01 -10.79 -0.04
N ALA A 168 3.26 -10.25 1.15
CA ALA A 168 4.59 -9.80 1.56
C ALA A 168 5.62 -10.94 1.51
N GLU A 169 5.30 -12.10 2.08
CA GLU A 169 6.17 -13.29 2.04
C GLU A 169 6.47 -13.76 0.62
N ARG A 170 5.45 -13.77 -0.26
CA ARG A 170 5.64 -14.12 -1.67
C ARG A 170 6.63 -13.17 -2.35
N MET A 171 6.63 -11.90 -1.97
CA MET A 171 7.53 -10.87 -2.50
C MET A 171 8.91 -10.86 -1.81
N GLY A 172 9.23 -11.89 -1.01
CA GLY A 172 10.54 -12.06 -0.39
C GLY A 172 10.71 -11.39 0.97
N LEU A 173 9.69 -10.69 1.48
CA LEU A 173 9.75 -10.13 2.84
C LEU A 173 9.68 -11.25 3.87
N LYS A 174 10.52 -11.17 4.90
CA LYS A 174 10.60 -12.13 6.01
C LYS A 174 9.83 -11.60 7.21
N LEU A 175 9.11 -12.48 7.92
CA LEU A 175 8.47 -12.13 9.19
C LEU A 175 9.54 -11.89 10.27
N GLU A 176 9.48 -10.73 10.91
CA GLU A 176 10.42 -10.34 11.97
C GLU A 176 9.79 -10.39 13.36
N GLY A 177 8.47 -10.22 13.46
CA GLY A 177 7.77 -10.33 14.73
C GLY A 177 6.29 -9.97 14.68
N ILE A 178 5.61 -10.25 15.79
CA ILE A 178 4.23 -9.81 16.04
C ILE A 178 4.22 -8.81 17.20
N LEU A 179 3.82 -7.58 16.90
CA LEU A 179 3.59 -6.54 17.89
C LEU A 179 2.19 -6.72 18.46
N ARG A 180 2.09 -7.23 19.69
CA ARG A 180 0.82 -7.43 20.39
C ARG A 180 0.25 -6.09 20.82
N TRP A 181 -1.04 -5.85 20.59
CA TRP A 181 -1.74 -4.62 20.96
C TRP A 181 -1.07 -3.35 20.38
N ASP A 182 -0.47 -3.46 19.20
CA ASP A 182 0.22 -2.37 18.51
C ASP A 182 -0.68 -1.16 18.26
N ARG A 183 -1.96 -1.38 17.94
CA ARG A 183 -2.90 -0.29 17.64
C ARG A 183 -4.25 -0.50 18.29
N VAL A 184 -4.89 0.60 18.64
CA VAL A 184 -6.34 0.66 18.88
C VAL A 184 -7.01 1.03 17.57
N LEU A 185 -8.04 0.26 17.18
CA LEU A 185 -8.82 0.52 15.97
C LEU A 185 -9.99 1.47 16.25
N PRO A 186 -10.47 2.21 15.23
CA PRO A 186 -11.73 2.94 15.33
C PRO A 186 -12.90 2.01 15.72
N ALA A 187 -13.90 2.56 16.42
CA ALA A 187 -15.03 1.78 16.95
C ALA A 187 -15.89 1.10 15.88
N ASN A 188 -15.86 1.57 14.64
CA ASN A 188 -16.57 0.98 13.51
C ASN A 188 -15.78 -0.15 12.81
N LYS A 189 -14.69 -0.65 13.40
CA LYS A 189 -13.88 -1.74 12.85
C LYS A 189 -14.13 -3.03 13.62
N ASP A 190 -14.47 -4.09 12.88
CA ASP A 190 -14.73 -5.42 13.46
C ASP A 190 -13.49 -6.33 13.45
N ALA A 191 -12.54 -6.10 12.53
CA ALA A 191 -11.35 -6.93 12.38
C ALA A 191 -10.21 -6.51 13.33
N GLY A 192 -10.39 -6.82 14.62
CA GLY A 192 -9.38 -6.65 15.67
C GLY A 192 -8.28 -7.73 15.66
N ASN A 193 -7.81 -8.10 16.85
CA ASN A 193 -6.82 -9.16 17.09
C ASN A 193 -7.46 -10.47 17.61
N GLY A 194 -8.79 -10.59 17.50
CA GLY A 194 -9.55 -11.75 17.98
C GLY A 194 -9.72 -11.81 19.49
N ARG A 195 -9.37 -10.74 20.23
CA ARG A 195 -9.52 -10.66 21.69
C ARG A 195 -10.45 -9.52 22.08
N GLY A 196 -11.17 -9.70 23.19
CA GLY A 196 -12.00 -8.66 23.79
C GLY A 196 -11.18 -7.58 24.50
N VAL A 197 -11.83 -6.48 24.84
CA VAL A 197 -11.27 -5.42 25.70
C VAL A 197 -11.52 -5.74 27.18
N ARG A 198 -10.67 -5.21 28.07
CA ARG A 198 -10.83 -5.37 29.52
C ARG A 198 -12.01 -4.58 30.07
N GLU A 199 -12.54 -4.98 31.22
CA GLU A 199 -13.50 -4.16 31.98
C GLU A 199 -12.86 -2.81 32.35
N GLY A 200 -13.63 -1.72 32.20
CA GLY A 200 -13.14 -0.37 32.46
C GLY A 200 -12.14 0.17 31.42
N ASP A 201 -12.03 -0.44 30.23
CA ASP A 201 -11.14 0.08 29.19
C ASP A 201 -11.51 1.51 28.77
N PRO A 202 -10.56 2.46 28.73
CA PRO A 202 -10.84 3.86 28.39
C PRO A 202 -11.32 4.04 26.95
N ARG A 203 -11.14 3.04 26.08
CA ARG A 203 -11.69 3.00 24.72
C ARG A 203 -12.59 1.78 24.54
N ALA A 204 -13.53 1.60 25.46
CA ALA A 204 -14.58 0.59 25.34
C ALA A 204 -15.22 0.62 23.92
N GLY A 205 -15.35 -0.56 23.30
CA GLY A 205 -15.85 -0.70 21.93
C GLY A 205 -14.81 -0.53 20.81
N CYS A 206 -13.57 -0.12 21.13
CA CYS A 206 -12.48 -0.07 20.16
C CYS A 206 -11.60 -1.32 20.27
N LEU A 207 -11.59 -2.17 19.25
CA LEU A 207 -10.78 -3.39 19.26
C LEU A 207 -9.27 -3.09 19.15
N GLY A 208 -8.45 -3.97 19.73
CA GLY A 208 -7.00 -3.94 19.53
C GLY A 208 -6.59 -4.63 18.22
N ARG A 209 -5.46 -4.22 17.65
CA ARG A 209 -4.79 -4.88 16.53
C ARG A 209 -3.42 -5.38 16.98
N ASP A 210 -3.13 -6.63 16.66
CA ASP A 210 -1.77 -7.16 16.66
C ASP A 210 -1.21 -6.98 15.25
N THR A 211 0.03 -6.49 15.15
CA THR A 211 0.66 -6.19 13.86
C THR A 211 1.75 -7.20 13.56
N ALA A 212 1.63 -7.90 12.42
CA ALA A 212 2.73 -8.65 11.83
C ALA A 212 3.68 -7.68 11.11
N MET A 213 4.94 -7.69 11.52
CA MET A 213 6.03 -6.90 10.93
C MET A 213 6.84 -7.79 10.01
N LEU A 214 6.90 -7.44 8.73
CA LEU A 214 7.77 -8.10 7.75
C LEU A 214 8.73 -7.11 7.12
N GLY A 215 9.90 -7.58 6.69
CA GLY A 215 10.93 -6.75 6.08
C GLY A 215 11.74 -7.48 5.01
N ILE A 216 12.29 -6.70 4.09
CA ILE A 216 13.36 -7.10 3.18
C ILE A 216 14.40 -5.98 3.18
N CYS A 217 15.67 -6.34 3.31
CA CYS A 217 16.78 -5.40 3.36
C CYS A 217 17.56 -5.40 2.03
N TRP A 218 18.42 -4.39 1.85
CA TRP A 218 19.22 -4.25 0.62
C TRP A 218 20.17 -5.44 0.38
N ASP A 219 20.66 -6.05 1.44
CA ASP A 219 21.49 -7.26 1.39
C ASP A 219 20.67 -8.47 0.94
N ASP A 220 19.45 -8.68 1.49
CA ASP A 220 18.51 -9.68 0.95
C ASP A 220 18.20 -9.44 -0.53
N TRP A 221 18.10 -8.16 -0.93
CA TRP A 221 17.79 -7.75 -2.30
C TRP A 221 18.91 -8.11 -3.27
N GLU A 222 20.17 -7.84 -2.90
CA GLU A 222 21.37 -8.17 -3.69
C GLU A 222 21.70 -9.67 -3.65
N GLU A 223 21.34 -10.38 -2.58
CA GLU A 223 21.52 -11.83 -2.41
C GLU A 223 20.40 -12.67 -3.05
N GLY A 224 19.83 -12.21 -4.17
CA GLY A 224 18.83 -12.96 -4.94
C GLY A 224 17.38 -12.55 -4.73
N GLY A 225 17.10 -11.64 -3.80
CA GLY A 225 15.76 -11.12 -3.55
C GLY A 225 15.18 -10.39 -4.76
N ARG A 226 16.02 -9.63 -5.46
CA ARG A 226 15.67 -8.95 -6.71
C ARG A 226 15.18 -9.92 -7.78
N GLU A 227 15.97 -10.96 -8.08
CA GLU A 227 15.64 -11.98 -9.09
C GLU A 227 14.40 -12.81 -8.69
N HIS A 228 14.22 -13.06 -7.39
CA HIS A 228 13.01 -13.70 -6.87
C HIS A 228 11.77 -12.85 -7.15
N VAL A 229 11.84 -11.55 -6.86
CA VAL A 229 10.75 -10.61 -7.15
C VAL A 229 10.45 -10.52 -8.64
N ASP A 230 11.48 -10.46 -9.49
CA ASP A 230 11.33 -10.51 -10.96
C ASP A 230 10.56 -11.77 -11.41
N LYS A 231 10.93 -12.95 -10.88
CA LYS A 231 10.23 -14.21 -11.16
C LYS A 231 8.79 -14.22 -10.68
N VAL A 232 8.51 -13.63 -9.52
CA VAL A 232 7.14 -13.52 -8.99
C VAL A 232 6.31 -12.57 -9.84
N MET A 233 6.86 -11.43 -10.25
CA MET A 233 6.20 -10.50 -11.16
C MET A 233 5.87 -11.19 -12.47
N ALA A 234 6.81 -11.91 -13.09
CA ALA A 234 6.64 -12.57 -14.39
C ALA A 234 5.53 -13.64 -14.45
N ARG A 235 4.98 -14.10 -13.31
CA ARG A 235 3.88 -15.06 -13.29
C ARG A 235 2.65 -14.50 -14.00
N THR A 236 1.98 -15.36 -14.76
CA THR A 236 0.72 -15.05 -15.48
C THR A 236 -0.53 -15.41 -14.67
N ARG A 237 -0.37 -16.07 -13.51
CA ARG A 237 -1.42 -16.37 -12.53
C ARG A 237 -0.86 -16.31 -11.11
#